data_AF-A0A6V7K7W0-F1
#
_entry.id   AF-A0A6V7K7W0-F1
#
_cell.length_a   1.000
_cell.length_b   1.000
_cell.length_c   1.000
_cell.angle_alpha   90.00
_cell.angle_beta   90.00
_cell.angle_gamma   90.00
#
_symmetry.space_group_name_H-M   'P 1'
#
loop_
_entity.id
_entity.type
_entity.pdbx_description
1 polymer ?
#
loop_
_entity_poly.entity_id
_entity_poly.type
_entity_poly.pdbx_seq_one_letter_code
_entity_poly.pdbx_strand_id
1 'polypeptide(L)'
;IQKMHRDELEQDLEFLGLVILENRLKEPTIRVIEELREANIQVLMITGDNIQTAVSVAKECKILARDETVINVTVVPGDQNNGPKIFFNLQGIPTKP
;
A
#
# COMPACT_ATOMS: atom_id res chain seq x y z
N ILE A 1 -31.37 31.83 9.20
CA ILE A 1 -30.13 31.13 9.59
C ILE A 1 -29.21 31.18 8.38
N GLN A 2 -28.16 32.02 8.43
CA GLN A 2 -27.26 32.28 7.31
C GLN A 2 -26.38 31.04 7.06
N LYS A 3 -26.26 30.59 5.81
CA LYS A 3 -25.38 29.47 5.44
C LYS A 3 -23.95 29.98 5.34
N MET A 4 -23.09 29.58 6.28
CA MET A 4 -21.65 29.81 6.26
C MET A 4 -20.94 28.76 5.40
N HIS A 5 -19.83 29.12 4.75
CA HIS A 5 -19.04 28.19 3.95
C HIS A 5 -18.12 27.33 4.85
N ARG A 6 -17.91 26.07 4.48
CA ARG A 6 -17.10 25.11 5.27
C ARG A 6 -15.68 25.61 5.50
N ASP A 7 -15.09 26.23 4.47
CA ASP A 7 -13.73 26.74 4.51
C ASP A 7 -13.54 27.86 5.55
N GLU A 8 -14.60 28.62 5.86
CA GLU A 8 -14.58 29.66 6.91
C GLU A 8 -14.64 29.05 8.32
N LEU A 9 -15.22 27.85 8.46
CA LEU A 9 -15.34 27.14 9.74
C LEU A 9 -14.09 26.30 10.07
N GLU A 10 -13.38 25.81 9.05
CA GLU A 10 -12.21 24.92 9.20
C GLU A 10 -10.87 25.69 9.32
N GLN A 11 -10.89 26.97 9.75
CA GLN A 11 -9.69 27.77 10.03
C GLN A 11 -9.33 27.77 11.52
N ASP A 12 -8.07 28.11 11.83
CA ASP A 12 -7.56 28.36 13.20
C ASP A 12 -7.89 27.26 14.24
N LEU A 13 -7.89 25.99 13.80
CA LEU A 13 -8.19 24.84 14.66
C LEU A 13 -7.06 24.52 15.65
N GLU A 14 -7.41 24.11 16.86
CA GLU A 14 -6.48 23.58 17.86
C GLU A 14 -6.28 22.07 17.68
N PHE A 15 -5.04 21.63 17.57
CA PHE A 15 -4.72 20.20 17.49
C PHE A 15 -4.89 19.55 18.86
N LEU A 16 -5.88 18.66 18.99
CA LEU A 16 -6.15 17.95 20.25
C LEU A 16 -5.43 16.59 20.35
N GLY A 17 -5.18 15.92 19.22
CA GLY A 17 -4.56 14.60 19.20
C GLY A 17 -4.84 13.80 17.92
N LEU A 18 -4.34 12.56 17.88
CA LEU A 18 -4.53 11.62 16.77
C LEU A 18 -5.35 10.41 17.21
N VAL A 19 -6.24 9.95 16.34
CA VAL A 19 -6.89 8.63 16.46
C VAL A 19 -6.30 7.73 15.38
N ILE A 20 -5.71 6.61 15.80
CA ILE A 20 -5.14 5.62 14.88
C ILE A 20 -6.11 4.46 14.79
N LEU A 21 -6.56 4.16 13.56
CA LEU A 21 -7.37 3.00 13.25
C LEU A 21 -6.48 1.95 12.59
N GLU A 22 -6.39 0.78 13.21
CA GLU A 22 -5.60 -0.34 12.73
C GLU A 22 -6.53 -1.48 12.28
N ASN A 23 -6.39 -1.91 11.03
CA ASN A 23 -7.05 -3.12 10.55
C ASN A 23 -6.08 -4.30 10.68
N ARG A 24 -6.21 -5.06 11.76
CA ARG A 24 -5.28 -6.16 12.07
C ARG A 24 -5.48 -7.35 11.14
N LEU A 25 -4.37 -8.03 10.83
CA LEU A 25 -4.42 -9.34 10.19
C LEU A 25 -5.18 -10.33 11.07
N LYS A 26 -5.83 -11.30 10.43
CA LYS A 26 -6.41 -12.43 11.16
C LYS A 26 -5.27 -13.27 11.72
N GLU A 27 -5.39 -13.68 12.99
CA GLU A 27 -4.39 -14.52 13.68
C GLU A 27 -3.80 -15.68 12.83
N PRO A 28 -4.58 -16.49 12.09
CA PRO A 28 -4.01 -17.60 11.33
C PRO A 28 -3.30 -17.19 10.04
N THR A 29 -3.38 -15.93 9.60
CA THR A 29 -2.96 -15.50 8.25
C THR A 29 -1.51 -15.87 7.94
N ILE A 30 -0.57 -15.51 8.83
CA ILE A 30 0.87 -15.75 8.61
C ILE A 30 1.15 -17.26 8.51
N ARG A 31 0.62 -18.03 9.46
CA ARG A 31 0.83 -19.48 9.52
C ARG A 31 0.30 -20.17 8.27
N VAL A 32 -0.89 -19.81 7.81
CA VAL A 32 -1.48 -20.38 6.59
C VAL A 32 -0.64 -20.06 5.36
N ILE A 33 -0.12 -18.83 5.25
CA ILE A 33 0.77 -18.44 4.15
C ILE A 33 2.07 -19.24 4.16
N GLU A 34 2.63 -19.51 5.33
CA GLU A 34 3.82 -20.36 5.50
C GLU A 34 3.54 -21.81 5.10
N GLU A 35 2.44 -22.41 5.58
CA GLU A 35 2.03 -23.78 5.21
C GLU A 35 1.83 -23.92 3.69
N LEU A 36 1.20 -22.93 3.03
CA LEU A 36 1.02 -22.92 1.57
C LEU A 36 2.37 -22.88 0.84
N ARG A 37 3.33 -22.07 1.31
CA ARG A 37 4.66 -21.98 0.71
C ARG A 37 5.47 -23.26 0.89
N GLU A 38 5.42 -23.89 2.07
CA GLU A 38 6.06 -25.18 2.33
C GLU A 38 5.49 -26.28 1.42
N ALA A 39 4.21 -26.18 1.05
CA ALA A 39 3.57 -27.03 0.06
C ALA A 39 3.88 -26.67 -1.41
N ASN A 40 4.80 -25.73 -1.67
CA ASN A 40 5.13 -25.19 -2.99
C ASN A 40 3.95 -24.51 -3.72
N ILE A 41 2.99 -23.94 -2.97
CA ILE A 41 1.89 -23.16 -3.54
C ILE A 41 2.31 -21.68 -3.59
N GLN A 42 2.20 -21.08 -4.77
CA GLN A 42 2.48 -19.65 -4.95
C GLN A 42 1.38 -18.80 -4.32
N VAL A 43 1.77 -17.91 -3.40
CA VAL A 43 0.86 -16.98 -2.73
C VAL A 43 0.98 -15.60 -3.36
N LEU A 44 -0.13 -15.05 -3.83
CA LEU A 44 -0.23 -13.73 -4.45
C LEU A 44 -1.27 -12.87 -3.72
N MET A 45 -1.00 -11.57 -3.57
CA MET A 45 -1.95 -10.61 -3.03
C MET A 45 -2.58 -9.81 -4.17
N ILE A 46 -3.91 -9.71 -4.16
CA ILE A 46 -4.69 -8.84 -5.05
C ILE A 46 -5.58 -7.97 -4.15
N THR A 47 -5.41 -6.65 -4.21
CA THR A 47 -6.21 -5.70 -3.43
C THR A 47 -6.52 -4.44 -4.26
N GLY A 48 -7.60 -3.75 -3.91
CA GLY A 48 -7.97 -2.43 -4.43
C GLY A 48 -7.55 -1.26 -3.54
N ASP A 49 -6.84 -1.54 -2.44
CA ASP A 49 -6.32 -0.52 -1.53
C ASP A 49 -5.17 0.29 -2.14
N ASN A 50 -4.83 1.39 -1.47
CA ASN A 50 -3.63 2.16 -1.80
C ASN A 50 -2.37 1.27 -1.80
N ILE A 51 -1.48 1.49 -2.77
CA ILE A 51 -0.23 0.73 -2.92
C ILE A 51 0.63 0.69 -1.65
N GLN A 52 0.68 1.78 -0.88
CA GLN A 52 1.45 1.83 0.37
C GLN A 52 0.85 0.88 1.42
N THR A 53 -0.48 0.85 1.52
CA THR A 53 -1.19 -0.08 2.40
C THR A 53 -0.97 -1.52 1.95
N ALA A 54 -1.07 -1.79 0.64
CA ALA A 54 -0.83 -3.13 0.10
C ALA A 54 0.57 -3.65 0.41
N VAL A 55 1.61 -2.81 0.21
CA VAL A 55 3.00 -3.17 0.53
C VAL A 55 3.17 -3.40 2.04
N SER A 56 2.59 -2.55 2.88
CA SER A 56 2.65 -2.71 4.34
C SER A 56 2.04 -4.05 4.78
N VAL A 57 0.82 -4.34 4.33
CA VAL A 57 0.09 -5.56 4.67
C VAL A 57 0.81 -6.79 4.10
N ALA A 58 1.35 -6.72 2.88
CA ALA A 58 2.10 -7.82 2.28
C ALA A 58 3.38 -8.16 3.05
N LYS A 59 4.08 -7.15 3.59
CA LYS A 59 5.25 -7.36 4.46
C LYS A 59 4.85 -7.92 5.83
N GLU A 60 3.74 -7.45 6.39
CA GLU A 60 3.22 -7.93 7.69
C GLU A 60 2.79 -9.39 7.62
N CYS A 61 2.07 -9.80 6.56
CA CYS A 61 1.65 -11.18 6.36
C CYS A 61 2.73 -12.09 5.75
N LYS A 62 3.95 -11.58 5.58
CA LYS A 62 5.11 -12.27 5.00
C LYS A 62 4.95 -12.70 3.54
N ILE A 63 3.97 -12.19 2.80
CA ILE A 63 3.93 -12.36 1.34
C ILE A 63 5.14 -11.70 0.70
N LEU A 64 5.57 -10.55 1.21
CA LEU A 64 6.85 -9.92 0.90
C LEU A 64 7.79 -10.03 2.11
N ALA A 65 9.09 -10.20 1.87
CA ALA A 65 10.08 -10.06 2.93
C ALA A 65 10.26 -8.58 3.32
N ARG A 66 10.71 -8.32 4.55
CA ARG A 66 10.82 -6.94 5.08
C ARG A 66 11.80 -6.09 4.26
N ASP A 67 12.90 -6.69 3.84
CA ASP A 67 14.00 -6.13 3.06
C ASP A 67 13.86 -6.36 1.55
N GLU A 68 12.73 -6.91 1.10
CA GLU A 68 12.48 -7.13 -0.31
C GLU A 68 12.34 -5.81 -1.06
N THR A 69 12.97 -5.74 -2.24
CA THR A 69 12.89 -4.57 -3.12
C THR A 69 11.53 -4.56 -3.81
N VAL A 70 10.80 -3.45 -3.70
CA VAL A 70 9.49 -3.30 -4.34
C VAL A 70 9.64 -2.42 -5.58
N ILE A 71 9.09 -2.87 -6.70
CA ILE A 71 9.05 -2.11 -7.95
C ILE A 71 7.60 -1.74 -8.24
N ASN A 72 7.28 -0.45 -8.17
CA ASN A 72 6.00 0.05 -8.63
C ASN A 72 6.02 0.19 -10.15
N VAL A 73 5.09 -0.50 -10.82
CA VAL A 73 4.94 -0.46 -12.27
C VAL A 73 3.74 0.42 -12.61
N THR A 74 4.00 1.53 -13.30
CA THR A 74 2.94 2.44 -13.77
C THR A 74 2.84 2.35 -15.28
N VAL A 75 1.64 2.07 -15.79
CA VAL A 75 1.37 2.05 -17.22
C VAL A 75 0.62 3.32 -17.59
N VAL A 76 1.21 4.12 -18.49
CA VAL A 76 0.57 5.27 -19.10
C VAL A 76 0.06 4.83 -20.47
N PRO A 77 -1.26 4.85 -20.72
CA PRO A 77 -1.82 4.56 -22.02
C PRO A 77 -1.18 5.43 -23.10
N GLY A 78 -0.88 4.81 -24.25
CA GLY A 78 -0.38 5.53 -25.41
C GLY A 78 -1.49 6.32 -26.11
N ASP A 79 -1.10 7.31 -26.91
CA ASP A 79 -1.95 8.00 -27.86
C ASP A 79 -2.00 7.24 -29.20
N GLN A 80 -2.79 7.71 -30.18
CA GLN A 80 -3.03 7.01 -31.45
C GLN A 80 -1.76 6.68 -32.26
N ASN A 81 -0.63 7.31 -31.93
CA ASN A 81 0.66 7.13 -32.60
C ASN A 81 1.74 6.48 -31.73
N ASN A 82 1.54 6.26 -30.43
CA ASN A 82 2.49 5.57 -29.56
C ASN A 82 1.85 4.40 -28.82
N GLY A 83 2.64 3.35 -28.60
CA GLY A 83 2.27 2.29 -27.65
C GLY A 83 2.24 2.77 -26.19
N PRO A 84 1.65 1.97 -25.29
CA PRO A 84 1.65 2.27 -23.86
C PRO A 84 3.08 2.38 -23.31
N LYS A 85 3.30 3.36 -22.44
CA LYS A 85 4.59 3.57 -21.77
C LYS A 85 4.55 2.96 -20.38
N ILE A 86 5.53 2.13 -20.06
CA ILE A 86 5.67 1.47 -18.76
C ILE A 86 6.80 2.14 -18.00
N PHE A 87 6.52 2.58 -16.78
CA PHE A 87 7.48 3.18 -15.86
C PHE A 87 7.70 2.26 -14.67
N PHE A 88 8.96 2.06 -14.29
CA PHE A 88 9.35 1.26 -13.14
C PHE A 88 9.95 2.19 -12.08
N ASN A 89 9.30 2.29 -10.93
CA ASN A 89 9.74 3.11 -9.82
C ASN A 89 10.14 2.21 -8.65
N LEU A 90 11.42 2.23 -8.29
CA LEU A 90 11.93 1.50 -7.13
C LEU A 90 11.44 2.16 -5.84
N GLN A 91 10.70 1.41 -5.03
CA GLN A 91 10.30 1.80 -3.68
C GLN A 91 11.11 0.98 -2.68
N GLY A 92 12.12 1.62 -2.11
CA GLY A 92 12.98 1.03 -1.09
C GLY A 92 14.45 1.32 -1.35
N ILE A 93 15.08 1.99 -0.39
CA ILE A 93 16.53 2.05 -0.26
C ILE A 93 16.94 0.84 0.59
N PRO A 94 17.78 -0.09 0.10
CA PRO A 94 18.70 -0.80 0.94
C PRO A 94 20.09 -0.24 0.70
N THR A 95 20.41 0.90 1.31
CA THR A 95 21.79 1.17 1.70
C THR A 95 22.08 0.22 2.85
N LYS A 96 22.59 -0.96 2.54
CA LYS A 96 23.42 -1.66 3.52
C LYS A 96 24.68 -0.79 3.75
N PRO A 97 25.17 -0.73 5.00
CA PRO A 97 26.30 0.13 5.39
C PRO A 97 27.58 -0.22 4.64
#